data_AF-A0A6A4Z3B1-F1
#
_entry.id   AF-A0A6A4Z3B1-F1
#
_cell.length_a   1.000
_cell.length_b   1.000
_cell.length_c   1.000
_cell.angle_alpha   90.00
_cell.angle_beta   90.00
_cell.angle_gamma   90.00
#
_symmetry.space_group_name_H-M   'P 1'
#
loop_
_entity.id
_entity.type
_entity.pdbx_description
1 polymer ?
#
loop_
_entity_poly.entity_id
_entity_poly.type
_entity_poly.pdbx_seq_one_letter_code
_entity_poly.pdbx_strand_id
1 'polypeptide(L)'
;PFRVLDTDASLFFTLARGNIYDSRQRDLDALQTYAEALAIAESLPESHPGRALALSCLGSVCYYAGNMLVALKCFDKALTLRESV
;
A
#
# COMPACT_ATOMS: atom_id res chain seq x y z
N PRO A 1 26.41 -0.96 -10.16
CA PRO A 1 25.91 -0.07 -9.10
C PRO A 1 24.39 0.11 -9.23
N PHE A 2 23.62 -0.64 -8.43
CA PHE A 2 22.17 -0.45 -8.34
C PHE A 2 21.92 0.95 -7.77
N ARG A 3 21.33 1.82 -8.59
CA ARG A 3 20.92 3.16 -8.20
C ARG A 3 19.89 2.97 -7.09
N VAL A 4 20.19 3.44 -5.88
CA VAL A 4 19.18 3.57 -4.82
C VAL A 4 18.11 4.47 -5.43
N LEU A 5 16.98 3.88 -5.82
CA LEU A 5 15.82 4.65 -6.26
C LEU A 5 15.43 5.53 -5.08
N ASP A 6 15.08 6.78 -5.38
CA ASP A 6 14.43 7.63 -4.39
C ASP A 6 13.25 6.90 -3.74
N THR A 7 13.01 7.14 -2.45
CA THR A 7 12.02 6.36 -1.68
C THR A 7 10.63 6.48 -2.31
N ASP A 8 10.29 7.65 -2.86
CA ASP A 8 9.03 7.86 -3.57
C ASP A 8 8.94 7.06 -4.86
N ALA A 9 10.03 6.99 -5.63
CA ALA A 9 10.09 6.16 -6.81
C ALA A 9 9.95 4.67 -6.45
N SER A 10 10.62 4.23 -5.38
CA SER A 10 10.52 2.85 -4.88
C SER A 10 9.09 2.51 -4.44
N LEU A 11 8.43 3.43 -3.72
CA LEU A 11 7.04 3.28 -3.32
C LEU A 11 6.12 3.19 -4.54
N PHE A 12 6.26 4.11 -5.49
CA PHE A 12 5.46 4.15 -6.72
C PHE A 12 5.55 2.83 -7.50
N PHE A 13 6.77 2.35 -7.77
CA PHE A 13 6.94 1.12 -8.55
C PHE A 13 6.46 -0.12 -7.81
N THR A 14 6.60 -0.15 -6.48
CA THR A 14 6.09 -1.26 -5.67
C THR A 14 4.55 -1.29 -5.69
N LEU A 15 3.88 -0.14 -5.54
CA LEU A 15 2.42 -0.05 -5.68
C LEU A 15 1.95 -0.45 -7.08
N ALA A 16 2.64 0.02 -8.13
CA ALA A 16 2.32 -0.34 -9.52
C ALA A 16 2.45 -1.85 -9.76
N ARG A 17 3.47 -2.50 -9.19
CA ARG A 17 3.64 -3.95 -9.24
C ARG A 17 2.51 -4.69 -8.51
N GLY A 18 2.11 -4.18 -7.33
CA GLY A 18 0.98 -4.71 -6.58
C GLY A 18 -0.32 -4.68 -7.40
N ASN A 19 -0.60 -3.56 -8.08
CA ASN A 19 -1.77 -3.43 -8.96
C ASN A 19 -1.77 -4.46 -10.10
N ILE A 20 -0.59 -4.78 -10.65
CA ILE A 20 -0.48 -5.81 -11.70
C ILE A 20 -0.84 -7.19 -11.14
N TYR A 21 -0.35 -7.56 -9.96
CA TYR A 21 -0.70 -8.85 -9.35
C TYR A 21 -2.19 -8.93 -9.01
N ASP A 22 -2.76 -7.86 -8.45
CA ASP A 22 -4.18 -7.76 -8.13
C ASP A 22 -5.05 -7.94 -9.40
N SER A 23 -4.71 -7.25 -10.50
CA SER A 23 -5.41 -7.38 -11.78
C SER A 23 -5.32 -8.77 -12.41
N ARG A 24 -4.37 -9.60 -11.97
CA ARG A 24 -4.15 -10.98 -12.44
C ARG A 24 -4.73 -12.01 -11.48
N GLN A 25 -5.52 -11.60 -10.47
CA GLN A 25 -6.08 -12.47 -9.43
C GLN A 25 -4.98 -13.27 -8.70
N ARG A 26 -3.79 -12.66 -8.57
CA ARG A 26 -2.67 -13.21 -7.82
C ARG A 26 -2.67 -12.60 -6.41
N ASP A 27 -3.70 -12.92 -5.64
CA ASP A 27 -4.04 -12.22 -4.41
C ASP A 27 -2.91 -12.27 -3.36
N LEU A 28 -2.22 -13.40 -3.24
CA LEU A 28 -1.10 -13.55 -2.31
C LEU A 28 0.10 -12.67 -2.71
N ASP A 29 0.43 -12.61 -4.00
CA ASP A 29 1.52 -11.78 -4.50
C ASP A 29 1.16 -10.29 -4.37
N ALA A 30 -0.10 -9.93 -4.62
CA ALA A 30 -0.60 -8.57 -4.43
C ALA A 30 -0.54 -8.16 -2.95
N LEU A 31 -1.02 -9.01 -2.05
CA LEU A 31 -0.98 -8.78 -0.60
C LEU A 31 0.45 -8.58 -0.11
N GLN A 32 1.37 -9.46 -0.50
CA GLN A 32 2.79 -9.34 -0.13
C GLN A 32 3.41 -8.06 -0.68
N THR A 33 3.13 -7.73 -1.95
CA THR A 33 3.67 -6.53 -2.58
C THR A 33 3.13 -5.24 -1.97
N TYR A 34 1.85 -5.19 -1.59
CA TYR A 34 1.30 -4.03 -0.89
C TYR A 34 1.78 -3.91 0.55
N ALA A 35 2.06 -5.02 1.23
CA ALA A 35 2.71 -4.99 2.53
C ALA A 35 4.15 -4.43 2.44
N GLU A 36 4.90 -4.79 1.39
CA GLU A 36 6.20 -4.16 1.08
C GLU A 36 6.06 -2.66 0.82
N ALA A 37 5.06 -2.25 0.02
CA ALA A 37 4.79 -0.83 -0.24
C ALA A 37 4.46 -0.07 1.05
N LEU A 38 3.69 -0.67 1.97
CA LEU A 38 3.40 -0.09 3.27
C LEU A 38 4.68 0.09 4.10
N ALA A 39 5.56 -0.90 4.15
CA ALA A 39 6.84 -0.78 4.87
C ALA A 39 7.72 0.34 4.31
N ILE A 40 7.74 0.52 2.98
CA ILE A 40 8.44 1.67 2.35
C ILE A 40 7.77 2.98 2.76
N ALA A 41 6.45 3.06 2.65
CA ALA A 41 5.70 4.27 3.02
C ALA A 41 5.86 4.61 4.50
N GLU A 42 6.01 3.62 5.38
CA GLU A 42 6.22 3.82 6.80
C GLU A 42 7.55 4.51 7.14
N SER A 43 8.53 4.48 6.24
CA SER A 43 9.79 5.22 6.34
C SER A 43 9.67 6.72 5.98
N LEU A 44 8.57 7.12 5.33
CA LEU A 44 8.28 8.49 4.95
C LEU A 44 7.56 9.23 6.10
N PRO A 45 7.60 10.58 6.13
CA PRO A 45 6.86 11.38 7.12
C PRO A 45 5.37 11.03 7.16
N GLU A 46 4.73 11.17 8.33
CA GLU A 46 3.30 10.83 8.50
C GLU A 46 2.38 11.63 7.56
N SER A 47 2.77 12.87 7.24
CA SER A 47 2.09 13.74 6.27
C SER A 47 2.25 13.29 4.81
N HIS A 48 3.10 12.31 4.52
CA HIS A 48 3.36 11.88 3.16
C HIS A 48 2.15 11.12 2.58
N PRO A 49 1.58 11.54 1.44
CA PRO A 49 0.35 10.96 0.90
C PRO A 49 0.49 9.48 0.52
N GLY A 50 1.72 9.02 0.27
CA GLY A 50 2.03 7.63 -0.01
C GLY A 50 1.63 6.64 1.11
N ARG A 51 1.57 7.10 2.37
CA ARG A 51 1.17 6.26 3.52
C ARG A 51 -0.30 5.87 3.44
N ALA A 52 -1.17 6.85 3.23
CA ALA A 52 -2.60 6.61 3.05
C ALA A 52 -2.89 5.78 1.80
N LEU A 53 -2.14 6.01 0.71
CA LEU A 53 -2.27 5.24 -0.52
C LEU A 53 -1.91 3.76 -0.32
N ALA A 54 -0.77 3.46 0.31
CA ALA A 54 -0.36 2.07 0.58
C ALA A 54 -1.37 1.32 1.45
N LEU A 55 -1.89 1.97 2.51
CA LEU A 55 -2.97 1.41 3.34
C LEU A 55 -4.24 1.15 2.54
N SER A 56 -4.62 2.05 1.64
CA SER A 56 -5.80 1.88 0.79
C SER A 56 -5.66 0.69 -0.16
N CYS A 57 -4.49 0.51 -0.77
CA CYS A 57 -4.20 -0.65 -1.63
C CYS A 57 -4.27 -1.97 -0.85
N LEU A 58 -3.68 -2.01 0.35
CA LEU A 58 -3.74 -3.19 1.21
C LEU A 58 -5.19 -3.50 1.64
N GLY A 59 -5.96 -2.46 1.99
CA GLY A 59 -7.38 -2.57 2.34
C GLY A 59 -8.21 -3.17 1.21
N SER A 60 -7.98 -2.74 -0.03
CA SER A 60 -8.65 -3.29 -1.22
C SER A 60 -8.38 -4.78 -1.41
N VAL A 61 -7.13 -5.23 -1.29
CA VAL A 61 -6.81 -6.67 -1.42
C VAL A 61 -7.43 -7.48 -0.27
N CYS A 62 -7.39 -6.98 0.96
CA CYS A 62 -8.06 -7.64 2.08
C CYS A 62 -9.57 -7.76 1.85
N TYR A 63 -10.20 -6.74 1.26
CA TYR A 63 -11.62 -6.77 0.90
C TYR A 63 -11.93 -7.87 -0.12
N TYR A 64 -11.16 -7.95 -1.22
CA TYR A 64 -11.35 -8.99 -2.23
C TYR A 64 -11.07 -10.40 -1.69
N ALA A 65 -10.15 -10.54 -0.73
CA ALA A 65 -9.89 -11.79 -0.02
C ALA A 65 -10.95 -12.14 1.06
N GLY A 66 -12.02 -11.34 1.21
CA GLY A 66 -13.09 -11.58 2.19
C GLY A 66 -12.77 -11.14 3.63
N ASN A 67 -11.59 -10.54 3.86
CA ASN A 67 -11.13 -10.09 5.17
C ASN A 67 -11.67 -8.69 5.52
N MET A 68 -12.99 -8.57 5.63
CA MET A 68 -13.71 -7.30 5.79
C MET A 68 -13.20 -6.45 6.97
N LEU A 69 -12.98 -7.06 8.14
CA LEU A 69 -12.52 -6.34 9.33
C LEU A 69 -11.11 -5.76 9.16
N VAL A 70 -10.25 -6.45 8.42
CA VAL A 70 -8.88 -5.96 8.15
C VAL A 70 -8.92 -4.84 7.12
N ALA A 71 -9.75 -4.99 6.08
CA ALA A 71 -9.96 -3.95 5.07
C ALA A 71 -10.45 -2.64 5.70
N LEU A 72 -11.48 -2.70 6.54
CA LEU A 72 -12.00 -1.52 7.26
C LEU A 72 -10.92 -0.83 8.08
N LYS A 73 -10.16 -1.58 8.88
CA LYS A 73 -9.04 -1.01 9.65
C LYS A 73 -7.98 -0.32 8.79
N CYS A 74 -7.72 -0.85 7.59
CA CYS A 74 -6.78 -0.22 6.66
C CYS A 74 -7.34 1.10 6.13
N PHE A 75 -8.61 1.12 5.72
CA PHE A 75 -9.27 2.33 5.23
C PHE A 75 -9.44 3.39 6.31
N ASP A 76 -9.79 3.02 7.54
CA ASP A 76 -9.91 3.95 8.67
C ASP A 76 -8.58 4.63 8.98
N LYS A 77 -7.47 3.86 8.96
CA LYS A 77 -6.12 4.43 9.12
C LYS A 77 -5.76 5.35 7.96
N ALA A 78 -6.06 4.97 6.72
CA ALA A 78 -5.79 5.80 5.55
C ALA A 78 -6.57 7.12 5.60
N LEU A 79 -7.83 7.08 6.04
CA LEU A 79 -8.67 8.26 6.25
C LEU A 79 -8.10 9.16 7.34
N THR A 80 -7.79 8.59 8.51
CA THR A 80 -7.21 9.33 9.64
C THR A 80 -5.95 10.09 9.22
N LEU A 81 -5.05 9.42 8.47
CA LEU A 81 -3.86 10.07 7.94
C LEU A 81 -4.23 11.23 7.04
N ARG A 82 -5.14 11.04 6.08
CA ARG A 82 -5.53 12.08 5.12
C ARG A 82 -6.24 13.27 5.76
N GLU A 83 -6.93 13.08 6.88
CA GLU A 83 -7.58 14.14 7.65
C GLU A 83 -6.60 14.90 8.56
N SER A 84 -5.46 14.29 8.90
CA SER A 84 -4.45 14.88 9.77
C SER A 84 -3.40 15.75 9.04
N VAL A 85 -3.39 15.74 7.70
CA VAL A 85 -2.43 16.50 6.86
C VAL A 85 -3.00 17.84 6.40
#